data_AF-A0A3M3BG14-F1
#
_entry.id   AF-A0A3M3BG14-F1
#
_cell.length_a   1.000
_cell.length_b   1.000
_cell.length_c   1.000
_cell.angle_alpha   90.00
_cell.angle_beta   90.00
_cell.angle_gamma   90.00
#
_symmetry.space_group_name_H-M   'P 1'
#
loop_
_entity.id
_entity.type
_entity.pdbx_description
1 polymer ?
#
loop_
_entity_poly.entity_id
_entity_poly.type
_entity_poly.pdbx_seq_one_letter_code
_entity_poly.pdbx_strand_id
1 'polypeptide(L)' 'NEACRQMREWYTQGYPHWRIAVNLSALQFCHSGLVTAVADTLARHQLPANCLTLEITETTAMHDADASLAVLR' A
#
# COMPACT_ATOMS: atom_id res chain seq x y z
N ASN A 1 -6.54 5.96 -4.25
CA ASN A 1 -6.73 5.14 -5.47
C ASN A 1 -5.88 5.62 -6.65
N GLU A 2 -5.42 6.88 -6.68
CA GLU A 2 -4.65 7.42 -7.81
C GLU A 2 -3.35 6.65 -8.11
N ALA A 3 -2.60 6.24 -7.08
CA ALA A 3 -1.41 5.42 -7.27
C ALA A 3 -1.71 4.08 -7.98
N CYS A 4 -2.78 3.39 -7.60
CA CYS A 4 -3.21 2.16 -8.26
C CYS A 4 -3.74 2.42 -9.69
N ARG A 5 -4.40 3.56 -9.92
CA ARG A 5 -4.81 3.97 -11.28
C ARG A 5 -3.59 4.14 -12.17
N GLN A 6 -2.59 4.91 -11.73
CA GLN A 6 -1.36 5.15 -12.48
C GLN A 6 -0.56 3.87 -12.70
N MET A 7 -0.42 3.03 -11.67
CA MET A 7 0.30 1.76 -11.78
C MET A 7 -0.39 0.80 -12.75
N ARG A 8 -1.73 0.82 -12.83
CA ARG A 8 -2.45 0.03 -13.84
C ARG A 8 -2.12 0.47 -15.27
N GLU A 9 -1.97 1.76 -15.53
CA GLU A 9 -1.54 2.23 -16.86
C GLU A 9 -0.17 1.67 -17.23
N TRP A 10 0.82 1.78 -16.34
CA TRP A 10 2.16 1.22 -16.57
C TRP A 10 2.13 -0.30 -16.71
N TYR A 11 1.31 -0.99 -15.92
CA TYR A 11 1.14 -2.43 -16.03
C TYR A 11 0.64 -2.83 -17.43
N THR A 12 -0.36 -2.12 -17.96
CA THR A 12 -0.90 -2.37 -19.31
C THR A 12 0.06 -1.98 -20.43
N GLN A 13 1.01 -1.08 -20.17
CA GLN A 13 2.08 -0.72 -21.11
C GLN A 13 3.23 -1.73 -21.15
N GLY A 14 3.16 -2.82 -20.38
CA GLY A 14 4.17 -3.87 -20.38
C GLY A 14 5.25 -3.71 -19.31
N TYR A 15 4.97 -2.98 -18.22
CA TYR A 15 5.86 -2.86 -17.05
C TYR A 15 5.36 -3.65 -15.82
N PRO A 16 5.14 -4.98 -15.90
CA PRO A 16 4.54 -5.76 -14.82
C PRO A 16 5.42 -5.89 -13.57
N HIS A 17 6.71 -5.56 -13.66
CA HIS A 17 7.68 -5.65 -12.57
C HIS A 17 7.87 -4.33 -11.81
N TRP A 18 7.27 -3.25 -12.29
CA TRP A 18 7.34 -1.96 -11.63
C TRP A 18 6.47 -1.94 -10.39
N ARG A 19 6.86 -1.09 -9.44
CA ARG A 19 6.16 -0.89 -8.17
C ARG A 19 6.01 0.59 -7.95
N ILE A 20 4.87 0.98 -7.39
CA ILE A 20 4.63 2.35 -6.93
C ILE A 20 4.70 2.37 -5.41
N ALA A 21 5.42 3.33 -4.85
CA ALA A 21 5.48 3.55 -3.41
C ALA A 21 4.50 4.66 -3.01
N VAL A 22 3.74 4.44 -1.94
CA VAL A 22 2.83 5.42 -1.35
C VAL A 22 3.20 5.62 0.10
N ASN A 23 3.50 6.87 0.46
CA ASN A 23 3.76 7.25 1.84
C ASN A 23 2.45 7.30 2.62
N LEU A 24 2.41 6.62 3.76
CA LEU A 24 1.32 6.61 4.71
C LEU A 24 1.68 7.47 5.92
N SER A 25 0.71 8.27 6.35
CA SER A 25 0.79 8.92 7.64
C SER A 25 0.53 7.92 8.77
N ALA A 26 0.98 8.24 9.99
CA ALA A 26 0.73 7.41 11.18
C ALA A 26 -0.77 7.15 11.41
N LEU A 27 -1.62 8.15 11.22
CA LEU A 27 -3.07 8.00 11.38
C LEU A 27 -3.67 6.98 10.41
N GLN A 28 -3.21 6.97 9.15
CA GLN A 28 -3.67 6.01 8.16
C GLN A 28 -3.14 4.60 8.46
N PHE A 29 -1.93 4.50 8.99
CA PHE A 29 -1.32 3.23 9.37
C PHE A 29 -2.07 2.56 10.53
N CYS A 30 -2.46 3.32 11.56
CA CYS A 30 -3.23 2.82 12.70
C CYS A 30 -4.72 2.56 12.37
N HIS A 31 -5.18 2.85 11.16
CA HIS A 31 -6.58 2.66 10.79
C HIS A 31 -6.87 1.17 10.56
N SER A 32 -7.75 0.57 11.37
CA SER A 32 -8.08 -0.86 11.34
C SER A 32 -8.53 -1.38 9.96
N GLY A 33 -9.16 -0.52 9.15
CA GLY A 33 -9.58 -0.85 7.78
C GLY A 33 -8.50 -0.72 6.70
N LEU A 34 -7.25 -0.39 7.04
CA LEU A 34 -6.20 -0.13 6.04
C LEU A 34 -5.98 -1.32 5.10
N VAL A 35 -5.81 -2.52 5.66
CA VAL A 35 -5.53 -3.74 4.89
C VAL A 35 -6.65 -4.02 3.89
N THR A 36 -7.91 -3.94 4.33
CA THR A 36 -9.08 -4.12 3.47
C THR A 36 -9.15 -3.04 2.39
N ALA A 37 -8.94 -1.77 2.74
CA ALA A 37 -8.96 -0.67 1.77
C ALA A 37 -7.87 -0.82 0.69
N VAL A 38 -6.68 -1.30 1.06
CA VAL A 38 -5.58 -1.56 0.13
C VAL A 38 -5.93 -2.75 -0.79
N ALA A 39 -6.40 -3.86 -0.21
CA ALA A 39 -6.80 -5.05 -0.96
C ALA A 39 -7.92 -4.73 -1.96
N ASP A 40 -8.97 -4.03 -1.54
CA ASP A 40 -10.07 -3.60 -2.40
C ASP A 40 -9.60 -2.67 -3.51
N THR A 41 -8.65 -1.78 -3.23
CA THR A 41 -8.11 -0.88 -4.24
C THR A 41 -7.28 -1.62 -5.28
N LEU A 42 -6.41 -2.54 -4.86
CA LEU A 42 -5.65 -3.39 -5.79
C LEU A 42 -6.57 -4.25 -6.65
N ALA A 43 -7.60 -4.87 -6.05
CA ALA A 43 -8.59 -5.68 -6.76
C ALA A 43 -9.37 -4.86 -7.79
N ARG A 44 -9.85 -3.66 -7.42
CA ARG A 44 -10.55 -2.73 -8.33
C ARG A 44 -9.72 -2.34 -9.54
N HIS A 45 -8.41 -2.17 -9.36
CA HIS A 45 -7.48 -1.85 -10.45
C HIS A 45 -6.87 -3.07 -11.12
N GLN A 46 -7.25 -4.29 -10.70
CA GLN A 46 -6.71 -5.55 -11.20
C GLN A 46 -5.17 -5.55 -11.20
N LEU A 47 -4.59 -5.13 -10.08
CA LEU A 47 -3.15 -5.11 -9.86
C LEU A 47 -2.75 -6.22 -8.89
N PRO A 48 -1.64 -6.92 -9.14
CA PRO A 48 -1.08 -7.82 -8.14
C PRO A 48 -0.50 -7.01 -6.97
N ALA A 49 -0.50 -7.60 -5.77
CA ALA A 49 -0.08 -6.89 -4.55
C ALA A 49 1.37 -6.40 -4.59
N ASN A 50 2.25 -7.09 -5.32
CA ASN A 50 3.65 -6.72 -5.49
C ASN A 50 3.88 -5.43 -6.30
N CYS A 51 2.84 -4.84 -6.92
CA CYS A 51 2.92 -3.56 -7.62
C CYS A 51 2.78 -2.34 -6.70
N LEU A 52 2.44 -2.51 -5.42
CA LEU A 52 2.26 -1.42 -4.47
C LEU A 52 3.14 -1.63 -3.24
N THR A 53 3.93 -0.61 -2.91
CA THR A 53 4.69 -0.51 -1.66
C THR A 53 4.05 0.56 -0.79
N LEU A 54 3.81 0.25 0.49
CA LEU A 54 3.36 1.23 1.47
C LEU A 54 4.57 1.61 2.33
N GLU A 55 4.88 2.90 2.38
CA GLU A 55 6.01 3.43 3.13
C GLU A 55 5.50 4.17 4.36
N ILE A 56 6.16 3.98 5.49
CA ILE A 56 5.95 4.73 6.73
C ILE A 56 7.28 5.26 7.22
N THR A 57 7.24 6.31 8.02
CA THR A 57 8.45 6.80 8.69
C THR A 57 8.86 5.85 9.82
N GLU A 58 10.15 5.84 10.15
CA GLU A 58 10.67 5.10 11.30
C GLU A 58 9.94 5.48 12.60
N THR A 59 9.67 6.78 12.81
CA THR A 59 8.90 7.24 13.95
C THR A 59 7.50 6.62 14.00
N THR A 60 6.83 6.47 12.86
CA THR A 60 5.51 5.83 12.79
C THR A 60 5.59 4.36 13.14
N ALA A 61 6.58 3.65 12.60
CA ALA A 61 6.81 2.23 12.89
C ALA A 61 7.15 1.97 14.37
N MET A 62 7.90 2.89 14.98
CA MET A 62 8.36 2.78 16.38
C MET A 62 7.33 3.27 17.40
N HIS A 63 6.37 4.12 17.01
CA HIS A 63 5.36 4.66 17.93
C HIS A 63 4.42 3.58 18.46
N ASP A 64 4.12 2.56 17.65
CA ASP A 64 3.32 1.40 18.03
C ASP A 64 3.85 0.15 17.31
N ALA A 65 4.99 -0.37 17.79
CA ALA A 65 5.67 -1.49 17.17
C ALA A 65 4.81 -2.78 17.16
N ASP A 66 4.00 -2.99 18.20
CA ASP A 66 3.13 -4.17 18.31
C ASP A 66 1.93 -4.09 17.35
N ALA A 67 1.26 -2.93 17.25
CA ALA A 67 0.22 -2.76 16.23
C ALA A 67 0.80 -2.78 14.80
N SER A 68 2.02 -2.26 14.63
CA SER A 68 2.72 -2.31 13.34
C SER A 68 2.97 -3.74 12.88
N LEU A 69 3.42 -4.61 13.79
CA LEU A 69 3.63 -6.03 13.52
C LEU A 69 2.32 -6.77 13.18
N ALA A 70 1.19 -6.35 13.75
CA ALA A 70 -0.11 -6.94 13.44
C ALA A 70 -0.59 -6.59 12.01
N VAL A 71 -0.27 -5.39 11.51
CA VAL A 71 -0.62 -4.95 10.15
C VAL A 71 0.35 -5.52 9.09
N LEU A 72 1.60 -5.78 9.46
CA LEU A 72 2.64 -6.29 8.55
C LEU A 72 2.66 -7.83 8.38
N ARG A 73 1.91 -8.57 9.21
CA ARG A 73 1.75 -10.02 9.09
C ARG A 73 0.76 -10.39 7.99
#